data_AF-A0AAW5MZK0-F1
#
_entry.id   AF-A0AAW5MZK0-F1
#
_cell.length_a   1.000
_cell.length_b   1.000
_cell.length_c   1.000
_cell.angle_alpha   90.00
_cell.angle_beta   90.00
_cell.angle_gamma   90.00
#
_symmetry.space_group_name_H-M   'P 1'
#
loop_
_entity.id
_entity.type
_entity.pdbx_description
1 polymer ?
#
loop_
_entity_poly.entity_id
_entity_poly.type
_entity_poly.pdbx_seq_one_letter_code
_entity_poly.pdbx_strand_id
1 'polypeptide(L)'
;AADILALFDERLRHDVMLRIATFGGVQPAALAELTEVLNGLLDGQNLKRSKMGGVRTAAEIINLMKTQQEEAVITAVREFDGELAQKIIDEMFLFENLVDVDDRSIQRLLQEV
;
A
#
# COMPACT_ATOMS: atom_id res chain seq x y z
N ALA A 1 5.69 -4.85 5.32
CA ALA A 1 6.13 -3.88 4.29
C ALA A 1 6.25 -2.48 4.87
N ALA A 2 5.23 -1.96 5.55
CA ALA A 2 5.26 -0.66 6.23
C ALA A 2 6.51 -0.47 7.13
N ASP A 3 6.86 -1.48 7.94
CA ASP A 3 8.06 -1.42 8.81
C ASP A 3 9.37 -1.21 8.04
N ILE A 4 9.50 -1.82 6.85
CA ILE A 4 10.70 -1.65 6.01
C ILE A 4 10.71 -0.26 5.40
N LEU A 5 9.57 0.22 4.90
CA LEU A 5 9.44 1.56 4.34
C LEU A 5 9.70 2.65 5.38
N ALA A 6 9.40 2.39 6.66
CA ALA A 6 9.70 3.30 7.75
C ALA A 6 11.21 3.54 7.95
N LEU A 7 12.07 2.62 7.50
CA LEU A 7 13.53 2.74 7.55
C LEU A 7 14.11 3.60 6.42
N PHE A 8 13.33 3.90 5.38
CA PHE A 8 13.77 4.73 4.27
C PHE A 8 13.66 6.21 4.60
N ASP A 9 14.50 7.04 3.97
CA ASP A 9 14.25 8.48 3.94
C ASP A 9 12.92 8.78 3.23
N GLU A 10 12.38 9.97 3.48
CA GLU A 10 11.07 10.39 2.98
C GLU A 10 10.99 10.34 1.44
N ARG A 11 12.03 10.80 0.76
CA ARG A 11 12.07 10.84 -0.70
C ARG A 11 12.00 9.43 -1.30
N LEU A 12 12.82 8.51 -0.78
CA LEU A 12 12.85 7.12 -1.25
C LEU A 12 11.55 6.40 -0.93
N ARG A 13 10.97 6.64 0.25
CA ARG A 13 9.68 6.07 0.65
C ARG A 13 8.57 6.47 -0.29
N HIS A 14 8.50 7.75 -0.67
CA HIS A 14 7.50 8.26 -1.60
C HIS A 14 7.68 7.65 -3.00
N ASP A 15 8.90 7.60 -3.52
CA ASP A 15 9.19 6.98 -4.83
C ASP A 15 8.81 5.49 -4.86
N VAL A 16 9.18 4.74 -3.82
CA VAL A 16 8.85 3.31 -3.72
C VAL A 16 7.35 3.11 -3.62
N MET A 17 6.63 3.92 -2.83
CA MET A 17 5.18 3.80 -2.74
C MET A 17 4.50 4.05 -4.09
N LEU A 18 4.94 5.09 -4.82
CA LEU A 18 4.38 5.40 -6.13
C LEU A 18 4.58 4.24 -7.11
N ARG A 19 5.76 3.61 -7.11
CA ARG A 19 6.03 2.42 -7.93
C ARG A 19 5.16 1.23 -7.54
N ILE A 20 4.91 1.03 -6.25
CA ILE A 20 4.00 -0.02 -5.77
C ILE A 20 2.59 0.24 -6.29
N ALA A 21 2.07 1.46 -6.11
CA ALA A 21 0.71 1.83 -6.51
C ALA A 21 0.47 1.72 -8.02
N THR A 22 1.47 2.05 -8.82
CA THR A 22 1.41 2.01 -10.30
C THR A 22 1.85 0.67 -10.89
N PHE A 23 2.20 -0.31 -10.06
CA PHE A 23 2.72 -1.59 -10.54
C PHE A 23 1.64 -2.41 -11.26
N GLY A 24 1.73 -2.46 -12.59
CA GLY A 24 0.82 -3.22 -13.46
C GLY A 24 1.14 -4.71 -13.60
N GLY A 25 2.16 -5.21 -12.89
CA GLY A 25 2.63 -6.59 -12.97
C GLY A 25 3.97 -6.73 -13.70
N VAL A 26 4.54 -7.93 -13.62
CA VAL A 26 5.82 -8.29 -14.25
C VAL A 26 5.69 -9.66 -14.91
N GLN A 27 6.44 -9.90 -15.99
CA GLN A 27 6.46 -11.21 -16.64
C GLN A 27 6.94 -12.27 -15.64
N PRO A 28 6.25 -13.43 -15.53
CA PRO A 28 6.59 -14.47 -14.55
C PRO A 28 8.05 -14.95 -14.64
N ALA A 29 8.63 -14.97 -15.84
CA ALA A 29 10.02 -15.38 -16.06
C ALA A 29 11.02 -14.41 -15.38
N ALA A 30 10.86 -13.10 -15.57
CA ALA A 30 11.72 -12.10 -14.95
C ALA A 30 11.60 -12.10 -13.41
N LEU A 31 10.40 -12.36 -12.88
CA LEU A 31 10.20 -12.49 -11.43
C LEU A 31 10.88 -13.75 -10.88
N ALA A 32 10.86 -14.86 -11.63
CA ALA A 32 11.52 -16.09 -11.23
C ALA A 32 13.05 -15.92 -11.17
N GLU A 33 13.63 -15.26 -12.17
CA GLU A 33 15.07 -14.94 -12.20
C GLU A 33 15.48 -14.04 -11.02
N LEU A 34 14.71 -12.98 -10.74
CA LEU A 34 14.93 -12.12 -9.58
C LEU A 34 14.87 -12.92 -8.26
N THR A 35 13.88 -13.81 -8.13
CA THR A 35 13.71 -14.65 -6.94
C THR A 35 14.89 -15.60 -6.75
N GLU A 36 15.43 -16.17 -7.82
CA GLU A 36 16.60 -17.05 -7.78
C GLU A 36 17.84 -16.30 -7.29
N VAL A 37 18.10 -15.11 -7.82
CA VAL A 37 19.21 -14.25 -7.36
C VAL A 37 19.04 -13.87 -5.89
N LEU A 38 17.83 -13.48 -5.48
CA LEU A 38 17.56 -13.11 -4.08
C LEU A 38 17.69 -14.29 -3.12
N ASN A 39 17.22 -15.49 -3.49
CA ASN A 39 17.38 -16.70 -2.67
C ASN A 39 18.85 -17.12 -2.55
N GLY A 40 19.69 -16.85 -3.55
CA GLY A 40 21.13 -17.05 -3.46
C GLY A 40 21.81 -16.11 -2.46
N LEU A 41 21.23 -14.92 -2.22
CA LEU A 41 21.73 -13.93 -1.25
C LEU A 41 21.09 -14.10 0.15
N LEU A 42 19.88 -14.63 0.21
CA LEU A 42 19.07 -14.80 1.42
C LEU A 42 18.94 -16.30 1.72
N ASP A 43 19.87 -16.81 2.51
CA ASP A 43 20.05 -18.21 2.92
C ASP A 43 18.72 -18.99 3.15
N GLY A 44 18.13 -19.52 2.08
CA GLY A 44 16.98 -20.44 2.11
C GLY A 44 15.60 -19.85 2.47
N GLN A 45 15.34 -18.55 2.36
CA GLN A 45 13.99 -18.02 2.65
C GLN A 45 13.02 -18.25 1.48
N ASN A 46 11.98 -19.07 1.70
CA ASN A 46 10.94 -19.33 0.70
C ASN A 46 10.08 -18.09 0.42
N LEU A 47 10.40 -17.34 -0.63
CA LEU A 47 9.59 -16.23 -1.13
C LEU A 47 8.30 -16.76 -1.77
N LYS A 48 7.15 -16.59 -1.10
CA LYS A 48 5.84 -16.94 -1.66
C LYS A 48 5.44 -15.93 -2.74
N ARG A 49 5.05 -16.45 -3.91
CA ARG A 49 4.50 -15.67 -5.02
C ARG A 49 3.06 -15.25 -4.68
N SER A 50 2.82 -13.95 -4.56
CA SER A 50 1.46 -13.38 -4.61
C SER A 50 1.39 -12.34 -5.72
N LYS A 51 0.17 -11.99 -6.16
CA LYS A 51 -0.05 -10.78 -6.96
C LYS A 51 0.39 -9.59 -6.10
N MET A 52 1.59 -9.09 -6.37
CA MET A 52 2.21 -8.00 -5.60
C MET A 52 2.02 -6.69 -6.35
N GLY A 53 1.59 -5.64 -5.65
CA GLY A 53 1.51 -4.27 -6.17
C GLY A 53 0.11 -3.80 -6.55
N GLY A 54 0.04 -2.61 -7.14
CA GLY A 54 -1.19 -1.92 -7.45
C GLY A 54 -1.78 -1.12 -6.28
N VAL A 55 -2.87 -0.41 -6.58
CA VAL A 55 -3.59 0.49 -5.67
C VAL A 55 -3.95 -0.18 -4.34
N ARG A 56 -4.54 -1.38 -4.38
CA ARG A 56 -4.95 -2.12 -3.18
C ARG A 56 -3.77 -2.48 -2.28
N THR A 57 -2.67 -2.96 -2.87
CA THR A 57 -1.45 -3.26 -2.09
C THR A 57 -0.89 -1.99 -1.46
N ALA A 58 -0.90 -0.86 -2.18
CA ALA A 58 -0.46 0.42 -1.62
C ALA A 58 -1.36 0.85 -0.44
N ALA A 59 -2.68 0.75 -0.58
CA ALA A 59 -3.64 1.07 0.49
C ALA A 59 -3.43 0.21 1.75
N GLU A 60 -3.26 -1.11 1.58
CA GLU A 60 -2.98 -2.04 2.69
C GLU A 60 -1.66 -1.69 3.40
N ILE A 61 -0.62 -1.27 2.66
CA ILE A 61 0.64 -0.84 3.27
C ILE A 61 0.46 0.46 4.02
N ILE A 62 -0.21 1.45 3.43
CA ILE A 62 -0.42 2.78 4.01
C ILE A 62 -1.25 2.68 5.30
N ASN A 63 -2.29 1.85 5.33
CA ASN A 63 -3.12 1.58 6.52
C ASN A 63 -2.32 1.04 7.72
N LEU A 64 -1.16 0.43 7.47
CA LEU A 64 -0.26 -0.09 8.52
C LEU A 64 0.86 0.90 8.88
N MET A 65 0.91 2.07 8.26
CA MET A 65 1.88 3.12 8.58
C MET A 65 1.40 3.96 9.77
N LYS A 66 2.33 4.72 10.35
CA LYS A 66 1.98 5.75 11.34
C LYS A 66 1.29 6.91 10.62
N THR A 67 0.32 7.55 11.27
CA THR A 67 -0.50 8.65 10.71
C THR A 67 0.32 9.74 10.00
N GLN A 68 1.43 10.20 10.60
CA GLN A 68 2.30 11.21 9.98
C GLN A 68 2.88 10.75 8.63
N GLN A 69 3.20 9.46 8.51
CA GLN A 69 3.81 8.88 7.33
C GLN A 69 2.79 8.55 6.26
N GLU A 70 1.60 8.11 6.68
CA GLU A 70 0.42 8.01 5.82
C GLU A 70 0.10 9.36 5.17
N GLU A 71 -0.04 10.43 5.95
CA GLU A 71 -0.36 11.77 5.44
C GLU A 71 0.68 12.30 4.44
N ALA A 72 1.97 12.11 4.75
CA ALA A 72 3.07 12.52 3.89
C ALA A 72 3.05 11.76 2.55
N VAL A 73 2.84 10.43 2.61
CA VAL A 73 2.78 9.57 1.43
C VAL A 73 1.56 9.90 0.56
N ILE A 74 0.37 10.08 1.16
CA ILE A 74 -0.84 10.44 0.42
C ILE A 74 -0.69 11.79 -0.25
N THR A 75 -0.08 12.77 0.44
CA THR A 75 0.22 14.09 -0.15
C THR A 75 1.14 13.95 -1.35
N ALA A 76 2.23 13.20 -1.23
CA ALA A 76 3.18 12.99 -2.32
C ALA A 76 2.55 12.28 -3.53
N VAL A 77 1.71 11.26 -3.30
CA VAL A 77 0.99 10.59 -4.39
C VAL A 77 -0.02 11.56 -5.04
N ARG A 78 -0.70 12.40 -4.26
CA ARG A 78 -1.66 13.38 -4.78
C ARG A 78 -1.01 14.47 -5.62
N GLU A 79 0.19 14.91 -5.27
CA GLU A 79 0.98 15.85 -6.07
C GLU A 79 1.40 15.24 -7.41
N PHE A 80 1.61 13.92 -7.45
CA PHE A 80 1.94 13.21 -8.68
C PHE A 80 0.71 12.92 -9.55
N ASP A 81 -0.33 12.33 -8.95
CA ASP A 81 -1.57 11.95 -9.61
C ASP A 81 -2.72 11.93 -8.58
N GLY A 82 -3.60 12.95 -8.68
CA GLY A 82 -4.75 13.09 -7.80
C GLY A 82 -5.79 11.97 -7.95
N GLU A 83 -5.94 11.40 -9.15
CA GLU A 83 -6.88 10.30 -9.39
C GLU A 83 -6.35 9.01 -8.75
N LEU A 84 -5.04 8.76 -8.86
CA LEU A 84 -4.39 7.64 -8.20
C LEU A 84 -4.50 7.74 -6.67
N ALA A 85 -4.24 8.93 -6.11
CA ALA A 85 -4.38 9.17 -4.68
C ALA A 85 -5.81 8.89 -4.21
N GLN A 86 -6.82 9.33 -4.97
CA GLN A 86 -8.22 9.06 -4.66
C GLN A 86 -8.51 7.55 -4.67
N LYS A 87 -8.07 6.82 -5.70
CA LYS A 87 -8.24 5.36 -5.77
C LYS A 87 -7.61 4.64 -4.58
N ILE A 88 -6.45 5.10 -4.09
CA ILE A 88 -5.80 4.54 -2.91
C ILE A 88 -6.65 4.80 -1.66
N ILE A 89 -7.12 6.03 -1.46
CA ILE A 89 -7.98 6.41 -0.32
C ILE A 89 -9.27 5.58 -0.32
N ASP A 90 -9.89 5.38 -1.48
CA ASP A 90 -11.09 4.57 -1.62
C ASP A 90 -10.85 3.10 -1.19
N GLU A 91 -9.66 2.57 -1.46
CA GLU A 91 -9.24 1.22 -1.04
C GLU A 91 -8.74 1.15 0.42
N MET A 92 -8.49 2.29 1.09
CA MET A 92 -8.07 2.32 2.50
C MET A 92 -9.25 2.03 3.45
N PHE A 93 -10.47 2.42 3.08
CA PHE A 93 -11.68 2.21 3.88
C PHE A 93 -12.47 0.99 3.38
N LEU A 94 -12.18 -0.20 3.90
CA LEU A 94 -12.98 -1.39 3.61
C LEU A 94 -14.27 -1.38 4.44
N PHE A 95 -15.36 -1.89 3.86
CA PHE A 95 -16.67 -2.02 4.51
C PHE A 95 -16.62 -2.85 5.81
N GLU A 96 -15.61 -3.70 5.97
CA GLU A 96 -15.35 -4.47 7.19
C GLU A 96 -14.96 -3.57 8.38
N ASN A 97 -14.34 -2.41 8.11
CA ASN A 97 -13.98 -1.42 9.14
C ASN A 97 -15.23 -0.76 9.77
N LEU A 98 -16.41 -0.85 9.15
CA LEU A 98 -17.67 -0.37 9.74
C LEU A 98 -18.10 -1.19 10.96
N VAL A 99 -17.65 -2.44 11.09
CA VAL A 99 -17.96 -3.27 12.28
C VAL A 99 -17.26 -2.71 13.53
N ASP A 100 -16.11 -2.07 13.35
CA ASP A 100 -15.35 -1.43 14.42
C ASP A 100 -15.82 0.00 14.73
N VAL A 101 -16.79 0.52 13.97
CA VAL A 101 -17.41 1.84 14.21
C VAL A 101 -18.57 1.69 15.18
N ASP A 102 -18.64 2.56 16.19
CA ASP A 102 -19.70 2.53 17.18
C ASP A 102 -21.09 2.86 16.56
N ASP A 103 -22.14 2.22 17.09
CA ASP A 103 -23.52 2.36 16.60
C ASP A 103 -23.99 3.83 16.48
N ARG A 104 -23.44 4.75 17.30
CA ARG A 104 -23.81 6.18 17.24
C ARG A 104 -23.14 6.89 16.08
N SER A 105 -21.89 6.55 15.77
CA SER A 105 -21.20 7.05 14.57
C SER A 105 -21.83 6.51 13.29
N ILE A 106 -22.29 5.25 13.28
CA ILE A 106 -23.08 4.69 12.17
C ILE A 106 -24.42 5.41 12.02
N GLN A 107 -25.14 5.67 13.12
CA GLN A 107 -26.41 6.41 13.07
C GLN A 107 -26.26 7.83 12.52
N ARG A 108 -25.15 8.52 12.80
CA ARG A 108 -24.88 9.85 12.24
C ARG A 108 -24.56 9.79 10.75
N LEU A 109 -23.76 8.82 10.33
CA LEU A 109 -23.48 8.60 8.90
C LEU A 109 -24.78 8.36 8.12
N LEU A 110 -25.68 7.53 8.63
CA LEU A 110 -26.98 7.25 8.00
C LEU A 110 -27.94 8.46 7.95
N GLN A 111 -27.71 9.53 8.72
CA GLN A 111 -28.52 10.74 8.68
C GLN A 111 -28.04 11.75 7.61
N GLU A 112 -26.82 11.59 7.10
CA GLU A 112 -26.22 12.50 6.10
C GLU A 112 -26.30 11.97 4.66
N VAL A 113 -26.80 10.74 4.44
CA VAL A 113 -26.98 10.11 3.12
C VAL A 113 -28.42 10.20 2.63
#